data_AF-A0A1S6XRM2-F1
#
_entry.id   AF-A0A1S6XRM2-F1
#
_cell.length_a   1.000
_cell.length_b   1.000
_cell.length_c   1.000
_cell.angle_alpha   90.00
_cell.angle_beta   90.00
_cell.angle_gamma   90.00
#
_symmetry.space_group_name_H-M   'P 1'
#
loop_
_entity.id
_entity.type
_entity.pdbx_description
1 polymer ?
#
loop_
_entity_poly.entity_id
_entity_poly.type
_entity_poly.pdbx_seq_one_letter_code
_entity_poly.pdbx_strand_id
1 'polypeptide(L)'
;MKPFCRVMSNGEDVTKALMDYVLSIEITDEAEDKSDRITIELDDRARISDNGFLEIPLIGTVLSITLGYEDGKARDMGSYLIDEISVSSPPQSLSVTGRAASMNTSYRTPKSQSYHQTTLGKIIQEIATRNGYIPEIDPSLAKIVVRHIDQTGESDMAFAARLAAEYDAVTKPMDSRLVLAKRGEGKATTGEMLPVVAIHERMCSSWDFKYNARDEAGEAQGLTPGEGDDQKAASAAQNPEDIEEYDEETSIHMDESPLRSLKPLQKQDKVEKQEEEKKGGVIATYHDLRSGEKKEVKTGQAPFHELKYTYHNQSEAVAAIAAYRNQSLRGKATFSCDMGGDPFIQSEMKLIQAPPFRPYIPEQWRIKSVKHRLDTQGGYTTSIECELFDEAQENTAQNVTNTTPDKDDTIDDNAPPHAYDEGEGVIHMEGEDT
;
A
#
# COMPACT_ATOMS: atom_id res chain seq x y z
N MET A 1 -27.27 3.92 15.88
CA MET A 1 -26.48 5.05 15.36
C MET A 1 -26.98 5.36 13.97
N LYS A 2 -27.31 6.62 13.67
CA LYS A 2 -27.71 7.05 12.33
C LYS A 2 -26.47 7.60 11.61
N PRO A 3 -26.05 7.03 10.48
CA PRO A 3 -24.93 7.57 9.72
C PRO A 3 -25.34 8.89 9.07
N PHE A 4 -24.37 9.76 8.85
CA PHE A 4 -24.53 10.97 8.06
C PHE A 4 -23.34 11.18 7.14
N CYS A 5 -23.59 11.89 6.05
CA CYS A 5 -22.57 12.53 5.24
C CYS A 5 -22.93 14.02 5.17
N ARG A 6 -21.93 14.89 5.26
CA ARG A 6 -22.05 16.32 4.96
C ARG A 6 -21.21 16.64 3.74
N VAL A 7 -21.82 17.30 2.77
CA VAL A 7 -21.21 17.68 1.49
C VAL A 7 -21.22 19.20 1.38
N MET A 8 -20.03 19.78 1.34
CA MET A 8 -19.82 21.21 1.09
C MET A 8 -19.41 21.38 -0.37
N SER A 9 -20.06 22.25 -1.14
CA SER A 9 -19.68 22.59 -2.51
C SER A 9 -19.13 24.01 -2.55
N ASN A 10 -17.85 24.18 -2.92
CA ASN A 10 -17.16 25.48 -2.94
C ASN A 10 -17.30 26.31 -1.63
N GLY A 11 -17.52 25.65 -0.49
CA GLY A 11 -17.73 26.27 0.83
C GLY A 11 -19.19 26.47 1.27
N GLU A 12 -20.17 26.18 0.41
CA GLU A 12 -21.61 26.19 0.75
C GLU A 12 -22.10 24.78 1.12
N ASP A 13 -22.96 24.66 2.15
CA ASP A 13 -23.51 23.36 2.59
C ASP A 13 -24.67 22.94 1.67
N VAL A 14 -24.40 21.99 0.78
CA VAL A 14 -25.39 21.43 -0.16
C VAL A 14 -26.03 20.14 0.36
N THR A 15 -25.67 19.68 1.57
CA THR A 15 -26.04 18.37 2.11
C THR A 15 -27.55 18.09 2.02
N LYS A 16 -28.40 19.02 2.45
CA LYS A 16 -29.85 18.81 2.45
C LYS A 16 -30.43 18.69 1.04
N ALA A 17 -29.93 19.47 0.10
CA ALA A 17 -30.41 19.43 -1.29
C ALA A 17 -29.92 18.16 -2.01
N LEU A 18 -28.75 17.64 -1.64
CA LEU A 18 -28.16 16.45 -2.26
C LEU A 18 -28.72 15.14 -1.68
N MET A 19 -28.85 15.04 -0.35
CA MET A 19 -29.19 13.78 0.34
C MET A 19 -30.58 13.23 0.00
N ASP A 20 -31.51 14.06 -0.49
CA ASP A 20 -32.81 13.61 -0.99
C ASP A 20 -32.71 12.77 -2.29
N TYR A 21 -31.56 12.84 -3.01
CA TYR A 21 -31.30 12.13 -4.27
C TYR A 21 -30.14 11.12 -4.16
N VAL A 22 -29.35 11.14 -3.09
CA VAL A 22 -28.21 10.21 -2.94
C VAL A 22 -28.70 8.77 -2.89
N LEU A 23 -28.25 7.96 -3.86
CA LEU A 23 -28.38 6.51 -3.84
C LEU A 23 -27.22 5.90 -3.05
N SER A 24 -25.99 6.30 -3.38
CA SER A 24 -24.79 5.97 -2.61
C SER A 24 -23.65 6.97 -2.77
N ILE A 25 -22.85 7.15 -1.72
CA ILE A 25 -21.56 7.84 -1.74
C ILE A 25 -20.48 6.81 -1.43
N GLU A 26 -19.48 6.72 -2.29
CA GLU A 26 -18.34 5.84 -2.13
C GLU A 26 -17.04 6.67 -2.16
N ILE A 27 -16.24 6.55 -1.11
CA ILE A 27 -14.92 7.17 -0.98
C ILE A 27 -13.90 6.05 -0.89
N THR A 28 -12.91 6.05 -1.78
CA THR A 28 -11.77 5.14 -1.73
C THR A 28 -10.51 5.92 -1.40
N ASP A 29 -9.92 5.63 -0.25
CA ASP A 29 -8.60 6.09 0.22
C ASP A 29 -7.58 5.00 -0.10
N GLU A 30 -6.51 5.34 -0.82
CA GLU A 30 -5.51 4.38 -1.29
C GLU A 30 -4.11 4.72 -0.79
N ALA A 31 -3.37 3.70 -0.37
CA ALA A 31 -1.95 3.80 -0.06
C ALA A 31 -1.13 4.02 -1.35
N GLU A 32 0.11 4.49 -1.15
CA GLU A 32 1.13 4.49 -2.21
C GLU A 32 0.80 5.45 -3.37
N ASP A 33 0.87 4.98 -4.62
CA ASP A 33 0.93 5.83 -5.83
C ASP A 33 -0.45 6.15 -6.43
N LYS A 34 -1.52 5.62 -5.82
CA LYS A 34 -2.90 5.87 -6.23
C LYS A 34 -3.45 7.13 -5.55
N SER A 35 -4.35 7.83 -6.24
CA SER A 35 -5.07 8.98 -5.69
C SER A 35 -6.46 8.60 -5.20
N ASP A 36 -6.88 9.18 -4.08
CA ASP A 36 -8.22 9.00 -3.53
C ASP A 36 -9.30 9.43 -4.53
N ARG A 37 -10.38 8.64 -4.58
CA ARG A 37 -11.53 8.84 -5.46
C ARG A 37 -12.80 8.94 -4.64
N ILE A 38 -13.69 9.84 -5.05
CA ILE A 38 -15.10 9.83 -4.67
C ILE A 38 -15.97 9.49 -5.89
N THR A 39 -17.02 8.71 -5.64
CA THR A 39 -18.13 8.50 -6.57
C THR A 39 -19.43 8.75 -5.80
N ILE A 40 -20.28 9.64 -6.33
CA ILE A 40 -21.61 9.93 -5.79
C ILE A 40 -22.63 9.51 -6.85
N GLU A 41 -23.47 8.52 -6.51
CA GLU A 41 -24.59 8.07 -7.33
C GLU A 41 -25.87 8.77 -6.87
N LEU A 42 -26.56 9.40 -7.81
CA LEU A 42 -27.73 10.25 -7.60
C LEU A 42 -28.91 9.76 -8.44
N ASP A 43 -30.10 9.85 -7.85
CA ASP A 43 -31.38 9.62 -8.52
C ASP A 43 -31.74 10.82 -9.40
N ASP A 44 -31.71 10.64 -10.72
CA ASP A 44 -32.03 11.69 -11.72
C ASP A 44 -33.45 11.56 -12.26
N ARG A 45 -34.34 10.86 -11.53
CA ARG A 45 -35.77 10.85 -11.87
C ARG A 45 -36.35 12.24 -11.71
N ALA A 46 -37.13 12.68 -12.70
CA ALA A 46 -37.85 13.94 -12.65
C ALA A 46 -38.68 14.06 -11.37
N ARG A 47 -38.47 15.15 -10.62
CA ARG A 47 -39.16 15.45 -9.36
C ARG A 47 -40.67 15.47 -9.55
N ILE A 48 -41.40 14.78 -8.68
CA ILE A 48 -42.86 14.70 -8.72
C ILE A 48 -43.53 16.08 -8.47
N SER A 49 -42.84 17.00 -7.77
CA SER A 49 -43.39 18.30 -7.36
C SER A 49 -43.43 19.38 -8.45
N ASP A 50 -42.42 19.44 -9.31
CA ASP A 50 -42.23 20.49 -10.32
C ASP A 50 -41.86 19.93 -11.72
N ASN A 51 -41.75 18.60 -11.85
CA ASN A 51 -41.24 17.91 -13.04
C ASN A 51 -39.82 18.37 -13.45
N GLY A 52 -39.05 18.90 -12.49
CA GLY A 52 -37.66 19.32 -12.67
C GLY A 52 -36.67 18.17 -12.52
N PHE A 53 -35.48 18.33 -13.10
CA PHE A 53 -34.35 17.41 -12.97
C PHE A 53 -33.37 17.92 -11.92
N LEU A 54 -32.36 17.11 -11.58
CA LEU A 54 -31.28 17.54 -10.70
C LEU A 54 -30.35 18.49 -11.47
N GLU A 55 -29.90 19.58 -10.83
CA GLU A 55 -28.92 20.46 -11.46
C GLU A 55 -27.56 19.76 -11.48
N ILE A 56 -27.06 19.48 -12.69
CA ILE A 56 -25.78 18.80 -12.89
C ILE A 56 -24.66 19.71 -12.36
N PRO A 57 -23.80 19.23 -11.45
CA PRO A 57 -22.69 20.03 -10.93
C PRO A 57 -21.71 20.39 -12.05
N LEU A 58 -21.06 21.55 -11.96
CA LEU A 58 -20.05 21.92 -12.94
C LEU A 58 -18.76 21.10 -12.75
N ILE A 59 -18.22 20.56 -13.84
CA ILE A 59 -16.87 19.98 -13.85
C ILE A 59 -15.88 21.06 -13.39
N GLY A 60 -14.97 20.70 -12.47
CA GLY A 60 -14.08 21.63 -11.77
C GLY A 60 -14.62 22.15 -10.43
N THR A 61 -15.84 21.78 -10.02
CA THR A 61 -16.35 22.07 -8.66
C THR A 61 -15.56 21.28 -7.61
N VAL A 62 -15.25 21.90 -6.46
CA VAL A 62 -14.62 21.23 -5.32
C VAL A 62 -15.67 20.87 -4.27
N LEU A 63 -15.77 19.57 -3.95
CA LEU A 63 -16.62 19.05 -2.87
C LEU A 63 -15.76 18.66 -1.67
N SER A 64 -16.05 19.21 -0.49
CA SER A 64 -15.47 18.74 0.80
C SER A 64 -16.46 17.85 1.53
N ILE A 65 -16.00 16.70 2.03
CA ILE A 65 -16.86 15.61 2.47
C ILE A 65 -16.55 15.23 3.91
N THR A 66 -17.56 15.22 4.78
CA THR A 66 -17.45 14.72 6.16
C THR A 66 -18.34 13.49 6.33
N LEU A 67 -17.77 12.35 6.72
CA LEU A 67 -18.51 11.12 7.03
C LEU A 67 -18.58 10.86 8.54
N GLY A 68 -19.65 10.21 9.00
CA GLY A 68 -19.75 9.83 10.40
C GLY A 68 -21.12 9.33 10.83
N TYR A 69 -21.36 9.45 12.14
CA TYR A 69 -22.64 9.19 12.81
C TYR A 69 -23.09 10.42 13.59
N GLU A 70 -24.40 10.65 13.65
CA GLU A 70 -25.01 11.77 14.40
C GLU A 70 -24.62 11.76 15.89
N ASP A 71 -24.28 10.58 16.42
CA ASP A 71 -23.82 10.35 17.81
C ASP A 71 -22.39 10.85 18.10
N GLY A 72 -21.78 11.63 17.18
CA GLY A 72 -20.55 12.40 17.43
C GLY A 72 -19.24 11.81 16.88
N LYS A 73 -19.26 10.59 16.31
CA LYS A 73 -18.12 10.06 15.53
C LYS A 73 -18.17 10.61 14.12
N ALA A 74 -17.45 11.69 13.84
CA ALA A 74 -17.36 12.28 12.50
C ALA A 74 -15.91 12.61 12.13
N ARG A 75 -15.61 12.51 10.83
CA ARG A 75 -14.30 12.84 10.28
C ARG A 75 -14.43 13.57 8.95
N ASP A 76 -13.56 14.55 8.75
CA ASP A 76 -13.30 15.10 7.42
C ASP A 76 -12.56 14.05 6.57
N MET A 77 -13.15 13.72 5.42
CA MET A 77 -12.59 12.81 4.42
C MET A 77 -11.76 13.57 3.37
N GLY A 78 -11.68 14.89 3.49
CA GLY A 78 -10.95 15.75 2.58
C GLY A 78 -11.85 16.36 1.50
N SER A 79 -11.20 16.94 0.49
CA SER A 79 -11.85 17.60 -0.63
C SER A 79 -11.54 16.90 -1.93
N TYR A 80 -12.49 16.92 -2.87
CA TYR A 80 -12.44 16.24 -4.16
C TYR A 80 -12.83 17.19 -5.29
N LEU A 81 -12.03 17.22 -6.36
CA LEU A 81 -12.32 17.97 -7.57
C LEU A 81 -13.13 17.09 -8.51
N ILE A 82 -14.34 17.53 -8.86
CA ILE A 82 -15.21 16.82 -9.80
C ILE A 82 -14.66 16.96 -11.22
N ASP A 83 -14.46 15.83 -11.88
CA ASP A 83 -13.81 15.73 -13.19
C ASP A 83 -14.58 14.91 -14.22
N GLU A 84 -15.39 13.95 -13.76
CA GLU A 84 -16.21 13.08 -14.60
C GLU A 84 -17.66 13.08 -14.12
N ILE A 85 -18.59 13.20 -15.08
CA ILE A 85 -20.03 13.14 -14.86
C ILE A 85 -20.63 12.21 -15.91
N SER A 86 -21.44 11.24 -15.47
CA SER A 86 -22.09 10.26 -16.33
C SER A 86 -23.58 10.18 -16.02
N VAL A 87 -24.42 10.17 -17.06
CA VAL A 87 -25.89 10.07 -16.95
C VAL A 87 -26.34 8.82 -17.70
N SER A 88 -27.13 7.98 -17.05
CA SER A 88 -27.61 6.72 -17.62
C SER A 88 -29.12 6.55 -17.45
N SER A 89 -29.80 6.13 -18.53
CA SER A 89 -31.25 5.89 -18.52
C SER A 89 -31.63 4.77 -19.49
N PRO A 90 -32.42 3.76 -19.06
CA PRO A 90 -32.84 3.48 -17.68
C PRO A 90 -31.65 3.04 -16.80
N PRO A 91 -31.63 3.34 -15.49
CA PRO A 91 -32.78 3.67 -14.64
C PRO A 91 -33.06 5.17 -14.37
N GLN A 92 -32.31 6.10 -14.98
CA GLN A 92 -32.22 7.54 -14.63
C GLN A 92 -31.34 7.76 -13.39
N SER A 93 -30.04 7.57 -13.58
CA SER A 93 -28.99 7.78 -12.57
C SER A 93 -27.95 8.77 -13.07
N LEU A 94 -27.54 9.68 -12.19
CA LEU A 94 -26.44 10.62 -12.38
C LEU A 94 -25.27 10.18 -11.48
N SER A 95 -24.15 9.79 -12.08
CA SER A 95 -22.90 9.48 -11.39
C SER A 95 -21.96 10.67 -11.46
N VAL A 96 -21.50 11.13 -10.31
CA VAL A 96 -20.55 12.25 -10.17
C VAL A 96 -19.27 11.70 -9.56
N THR A 97 -18.19 11.69 -10.33
CA THR A 97 -16.86 11.27 -9.89
C THR A 97 -15.98 12.48 -9.61
N GLY A 98 -15.13 12.36 -8.58
CA GLY A 98 -14.02 13.28 -8.35
C GLY A 98 -12.78 12.59 -7.81
N ARG A 99 -11.64 13.28 -7.92
CA ARG A 99 -10.34 12.87 -7.34
C ARG A 99 -9.89 13.91 -6.32
N ALA A 100 -9.08 13.53 -5.33
CA ALA A 100 -8.62 14.44 -4.27
C ALA A 100 -8.22 15.84 -4.80
N ALA A 101 -8.81 16.90 -4.23
CA ALA A 101 -8.63 18.30 -4.64
C ALA A 101 -7.35 18.93 -4.10
N SER A 102 -6.68 18.28 -3.14
CA SER A 102 -5.44 18.73 -2.49
C SER A 102 -4.21 18.80 -3.43
N MET A 103 -4.41 18.79 -4.75
CA MET A 103 -3.35 18.79 -5.74
C MET A 103 -3.51 19.90 -6.78
N ASN A 104 -2.48 20.74 -6.89
CA ASN A 104 -2.36 21.76 -7.93
C ASN A 104 -2.48 21.13 -9.33
N THR A 105 -3.24 21.73 -10.24
CA THR A 105 -3.41 21.26 -11.62
C THR A 105 -2.07 21.03 -12.32
N SER A 106 -1.07 21.88 -12.07
CA SER A 106 0.31 21.74 -12.58
C SER A 106 0.99 20.43 -12.17
N TYR A 107 0.67 19.88 -10.99
CA TYR A 107 1.24 18.63 -10.48
C TYR A 107 0.72 17.41 -11.26
N ARG A 108 -0.46 17.55 -11.87
CA ARG A 108 -1.16 16.51 -12.65
C ARG A 108 -0.99 16.67 -14.17
N THR A 109 -0.55 17.84 -14.65
CA THR A 109 -0.29 18.07 -16.07
C THR A 109 0.95 17.28 -16.53
N PRO A 110 0.86 16.48 -17.61
CA PRO A 110 2.01 15.84 -18.23
C PRO A 110 3.08 16.85 -18.65
N LYS A 111 4.36 16.54 -18.38
CA LYS A 111 5.51 17.36 -18.75
C LYS A 111 6.62 16.48 -19.29
N SER A 112 7.59 17.12 -19.94
CA SER A 112 8.86 16.51 -20.29
C SER A 112 9.99 17.35 -19.72
N GLN A 113 10.88 16.72 -18.95
CA GLN A 113 12.02 17.37 -18.28
C GLN A 113 13.08 16.32 -17.95
N SER A 114 14.33 16.59 -18.34
CA SER A 114 15.47 15.72 -18.03
C SER A 114 16.20 16.21 -16.77
N TYR A 115 16.48 15.32 -15.85
CA TYR A 115 17.29 15.58 -14.66
C TYR A 115 18.63 14.87 -14.81
N HIS A 116 19.73 15.57 -14.55
CA HIS A 116 21.10 15.05 -14.70
C HIS A 116 21.95 15.45 -13.49
N GLN A 117 22.78 14.52 -13.00
CA GLN A 117 23.79 14.76 -11.95
C GLN A 117 23.24 15.53 -10.74
N THR A 118 22.10 15.06 -10.23
CA THR A 118 21.34 15.70 -9.14
C THR A 118 21.06 14.68 -8.03
N THR A 119 20.28 15.06 -7.01
CA THR A 119 19.85 14.11 -5.97
C THR A 119 18.33 13.97 -5.97
N LEU A 120 17.85 12.82 -5.49
CA LEU A 120 16.43 12.56 -5.25
C LEU A 120 15.78 13.69 -4.43
N GLY A 121 16.48 14.18 -3.41
CA GLY A 121 16.03 15.31 -2.59
C GLY A 121 15.88 16.62 -3.38
N LYS A 122 16.80 16.93 -4.31
CA LYS A 122 16.71 18.11 -5.17
C LYS A 122 15.54 18.01 -6.16
N ILE A 123 15.36 16.85 -6.80
CA ILE A 123 14.25 16.61 -7.75
C ILE A 123 12.90 16.82 -7.05
N ILE A 124 12.68 16.17 -5.90
CA ILE A 124 11.44 16.30 -5.14
C ILE A 124 11.25 17.73 -4.58
N GLN A 125 12.32 18.41 -4.17
CA GLN A 125 12.27 19.81 -3.75
C GLN A 125 11.87 20.76 -4.89
N GLU A 126 12.37 20.55 -6.11
CA GLU A 126 11.97 21.32 -7.28
C GLU A 126 10.50 21.08 -7.63
N ILE A 127 10.07 19.82 -7.66
CA ILE A 127 8.68 19.42 -7.90
C ILE A 127 7.74 20.02 -6.84
N ALA A 128 8.09 19.95 -5.55
CA ALA A 128 7.31 20.53 -4.47
C ALA A 128 7.15 22.04 -4.67
N THR A 129 8.27 22.76 -4.79
CA THR A 129 8.32 24.22 -4.89
C THR A 129 7.55 24.74 -6.11
N ARG A 130 7.77 24.13 -7.28
CA ARG A 130 7.10 24.49 -8.55
C ARG A 130 5.58 24.32 -8.49
N ASN A 131 5.09 23.37 -7.67
CA ASN A 131 3.66 23.11 -7.52
C ASN A 131 3.03 23.78 -6.28
N GLY A 132 3.80 24.57 -5.53
CA GLY A 132 3.32 25.33 -4.37
C GLY A 132 3.28 24.54 -3.07
N TYR A 133 3.95 23.40 -3.00
CA TYR A 133 4.07 22.60 -1.77
C TYR A 133 5.36 22.90 -1.00
N ILE A 134 5.30 22.70 0.32
CA ILE A 134 6.49 22.66 1.18
C ILE A 134 7.11 21.26 1.10
N PRO A 135 8.38 21.09 0.70
CA PRO A 135 9.02 19.78 0.66
C PRO A 135 9.36 19.27 2.06
N GLU A 136 8.97 18.03 2.37
CA GLU A 136 9.35 17.30 3.57
C GLU A 136 9.98 15.97 3.14
N ILE A 137 11.28 15.78 3.35
CA ILE A 137 12.05 14.73 2.68
C ILE A 137 12.92 13.99 3.70
N ASP A 138 12.80 12.66 3.73
CA ASP A 138 13.67 11.81 4.56
C ASP A 138 15.16 12.08 4.26
N PRO A 139 16.00 12.40 5.28
CA PRO A 139 17.40 12.75 5.06
C PRO A 139 18.31 11.65 4.49
N SER A 140 17.88 10.38 4.49
CA SER A 140 18.61 9.29 3.84
C SER A 140 18.22 9.14 2.36
N LEU A 141 16.94 9.32 2.03
CA LEU A 141 16.49 9.39 0.62
C LEU A 141 17.02 10.65 -0.08
N ALA A 142 17.06 11.80 0.61
CA ALA A 142 17.46 13.09 0.03
C ALA A 142 18.90 13.10 -0.56
N LYS A 143 19.77 12.20 -0.09
CA LYS A 143 21.19 12.09 -0.47
C LYS A 143 21.45 11.18 -1.66
N ILE A 144 20.47 10.38 -2.08
CA ILE A 144 20.63 9.46 -3.20
C ILE A 144 20.90 10.27 -4.47
N VAL A 145 22.04 10.00 -5.12
CA VAL A 145 22.42 10.64 -6.38
C VAL A 145 21.65 9.98 -7.51
N VAL A 146 20.96 10.80 -8.30
CA VAL A 146 20.26 10.38 -9.50
C VAL A 146 21.09 10.86 -10.69
N ARG A 147 21.74 9.90 -11.34
CA ARG A 147 22.73 10.17 -12.39
C ARG A 147 22.08 10.81 -13.62
N HIS A 148 21.03 10.18 -14.14
CA HIS A 148 20.19 10.73 -15.17
C HIS A 148 18.82 10.08 -15.12
N ILE A 149 17.76 10.88 -15.18
CA ILE A 149 16.39 10.38 -15.28
C ILE A 149 15.54 11.36 -16.07
N ASP A 150 14.70 10.82 -16.95
CA ASP A 150 13.75 11.60 -17.73
C ASP A 150 12.34 11.48 -17.16
N GLN A 151 11.70 12.63 -17.03
CA GLN A 151 10.24 12.79 -17.04
C GLN A 151 9.85 12.98 -18.51
N THR A 152 9.04 12.09 -19.10
CA THR A 152 8.70 12.15 -20.54
C THR A 152 7.21 11.92 -20.75
N GLY A 153 6.46 12.99 -21.05
CA GLY A 153 5.01 12.92 -21.14
C GLY A 153 4.33 12.48 -19.83
N GLU A 154 5.02 12.64 -18.70
CA GLU A 154 4.65 12.13 -17.39
C GLU A 154 4.31 13.31 -16.47
N SER A 155 3.26 13.20 -15.66
CA SER A 155 2.91 14.26 -14.70
C SER A 155 3.91 14.29 -13.55
N ASP A 156 4.09 15.45 -12.91
CA ASP A 156 4.99 15.57 -11.75
C ASP A 156 4.62 14.58 -10.64
N MET A 157 3.33 14.29 -10.48
CA MET A 157 2.80 13.27 -9.58
C MET A 157 3.27 11.85 -9.93
N ALA A 158 3.08 11.43 -11.19
CA ALA A 158 3.46 10.09 -11.64
C ALA A 158 4.99 9.92 -11.62
N PHE A 159 5.72 10.94 -12.06
CA PHE A 159 7.18 10.97 -12.05
C PHE A 159 7.75 10.87 -10.63
N ALA A 160 7.23 11.67 -9.69
CA ALA A 160 7.65 11.61 -8.29
C ALA A 160 7.29 10.25 -7.65
N ALA A 161 6.11 9.70 -7.93
CA ALA A 161 5.68 8.39 -7.43
C ALA A 161 6.58 7.25 -7.94
N ARG A 162 6.83 7.20 -9.25
CA ARG A 162 7.74 6.24 -9.88
C ARG A 162 9.15 6.33 -9.29
N LEU A 163 9.70 7.55 -9.24
CA LEU A 163 11.03 7.80 -8.68
C LEU A 163 11.12 7.44 -7.19
N ALA A 164 10.06 7.63 -6.40
CA ALA A 164 10.02 7.16 -5.01
C ALA A 164 9.97 5.63 -4.93
N ALA A 165 9.14 4.99 -5.76
CA ALA A 165 8.98 3.54 -5.77
C ALA A 165 10.26 2.78 -6.13
N GLU A 166 11.12 3.33 -7.00
CA GLU A 166 12.45 2.81 -7.34
C GLU A 166 13.37 2.63 -6.10
N TYR A 167 13.15 3.41 -5.03
CA TYR A 167 13.91 3.34 -3.76
C TYR A 167 13.09 2.80 -2.57
N ASP A 168 12.00 2.07 -2.83
CA ASP A 168 10.98 1.63 -1.85
C ASP A 168 10.50 2.76 -0.91
N ALA A 169 10.35 3.96 -1.49
CA ALA A 169 9.76 5.13 -0.85
C ALA A 169 8.33 5.36 -1.36
N VAL A 170 7.61 6.23 -0.67
CA VAL A 170 6.31 6.75 -1.07
C VAL A 170 6.40 8.27 -1.08
N THR A 171 5.77 8.90 -2.07
CA THR A 171 5.57 10.34 -2.07
C THR A 171 4.10 10.71 -2.19
N LYS A 172 3.64 11.56 -1.27
CA LYS A 172 2.24 12.00 -1.20
C LYS A 172 2.15 13.49 -0.85
N PRO A 173 1.25 14.25 -1.49
CA PRO A 173 0.92 15.61 -1.04
C PRO A 173 -0.07 15.55 0.14
N MET A 174 0.25 16.24 1.24
CA MET A 174 -0.56 16.32 2.46
C MET A 174 -0.45 17.71 3.09
N ASP A 175 -1.56 18.35 3.46
CA ASP A 175 -1.58 19.67 4.13
C ASP A 175 -0.66 20.74 3.49
N SER A 176 -0.71 20.89 2.17
CA SER A 176 0.19 21.79 1.42
C SER A 176 1.69 21.47 1.51
N ARG A 177 2.05 20.28 2.00
CA ARG A 177 3.38 19.69 1.89
C ARG A 177 3.41 18.64 0.77
N LEU A 178 4.57 18.42 0.18
CA LEU A 178 4.87 17.25 -0.64
C LEU A 178 5.94 16.48 0.09
N VAL A 179 5.61 15.25 0.46
CA VAL A 179 6.42 14.50 1.42
C VAL A 179 7.00 13.27 0.76
N LEU A 180 8.27 12.95 1.05
CA LEU A 180 8.96 11.74 0.63
C LEU A 180 9.43 10.97 1.86
N ALA A 181 8.82 9.81 2.10
CA ALA A 181 9.10 8.94 3.24
C ALA A 181 9.39 7.51 2.77
N LYS A 182 10.08 6.72 3.59
CA LYS A 182 10.29 5.29 3.33
C LYS A 182 8.96 4.54 3.44
N ARG A 183 8.74 3.55 2.57
CA ARG A 183 7.58 2.69 2.67
C ARG A 183 7.67 1.84 3.96
N GLY A 184 6.54 1.62 4.62
CA GLY A 184 6.41 0.59 5.65
C GLY A 184 6.83 0.91 7.09
N GLU A 185 7.44 2.07 7.41
CA GLU A 185 7.89 2.36 8.80
C GLU A 185 6.76 2.56 9.85
N GLY A 186 5.47 2.48 9.46
CA GLY A 186 4.32 2.67 10.37
C GLY A 186 4.14 4.11 10.89
N LYS A 187 5.01 5.02 10.47
CA LYS A 187 4.85 6.46 10.63
C LYS A 187 3.90 6.94 9.55
N ALA A 188 3.00 7.85 9.92
CA ALA A 188 2.40 8.77 8.99
C ALA A 188 3.50 9.45 8.20
N THR A 189 3.15 9.87 6.99
CA THR A 189 4.00 10.66 6.11
C THR A 189 4.62 11.88 6.83
N THR A 190 3.93 12.48 7.80
CA THR A 190 4.38 13.59 8.68
C THR A 190 5.31 13.18 9.85
N GLY A 191 5.72 11.92 9.93
CA GLY A 191 6.58 11.38 10.99
C GLY A 191 5.88 10.97 12.30
N GLU A 192 4.61 11.32 12.51
CA GLU A 192 3.81 10.88 13.67
C GLU A 192 3.39 9.40 13.51
N MET A 193 3.30 8.61 14.59
CA MET A 193 2.80 7.23 14.47
C MET A 193 1.29 7.23 14.17
N LEU A 194 0.88 6.54 13.11
CA LEU A 194 -0.54 6.39 12.79
C LEU A 194 -1.26 5.59 13.91
N PRO A 195 -2.53 5.90 14.23
CA PRO A 195 -3.29 5.11 15.19
C PRO A 195 -3.38 3.64 14.75
N VAL A 196 -3.28 2.73 15.71
CA VAL A 196 -3.44 1.30 15.46
C VAL A 196 -4.93 0.94 15.48
N VAL A 197 -5.42 0.33 14.40
CA VAL A 197 -6.80 -0.15 14.27
C VAL A 197 -6.89 -1.57 14.83
N ALA A 198 -7.44 -1.72 16.04
CA ALA A 198 -7.70 -3.04 16.62
C ALA A 198 -9.10 -3.54 16.20
N ILE A 199 -9.16 -4.62 15.41
CA ILE A 199 -10.41 -5.26 14.97
C ILE A 199 -10.63 -6.60 15.66
N HIS A 200 -11.88 -6.99 15.86
CA HIS A 200 -12.28 -8.31 16.34
C HIS A 200 -13.20 -8.95 15.30
N GLU A 201 -13.11 -10.26 15.05
CA GLU A 201 -13.89 -10.99 14.05
C GLU A 201 -15.40 -10.64 14.04
N ARG A 202 -16.02 -10.42 15.21
CA ARG A 202 -17.44 -10.01 15.37
C ARG A 202 -17.79 -8.60 14.86
N MET A 203 -16.80 -7.78 14.49
CA MET A 203 -16.99 -6.46 13.88
C MET A 203 -17.10 -6.57 12.36
N CYS A 204 -16.56 -7.64 11.78
CA CYS A 204 -16.58 -7.89 10.35
C CYS A 204 -17.88 -8.59 9.95
N SER A 205 -18.54 -8.13 8.89
CA SER A 205 -19.62 -8.87 8.23
C SER A 205 -19.07 -9.99 7.34
N SER A 206 -17.89 -9.76 6.77
CA SER A 206 -17.16 -10.67 5.88
C SER A 206 -15.67 -10.42 6.04
N TRP A 207 -14.86 -11.46 5.87
CA TRP A 207 -13.41 -11.34 5.75
C TRP A 207 -12.85 -12.46 4.88
N ASP A 208 -11.71 -12.19 4.26
CA ASP A 208 -10.97 -13.10 3.40
C ASP A 208 -9.47 -13.03 3.71
N PHE A 209 -8.80 -14.17 3.67
CA PHE A 209 -7.36 -14.28 3.86
C PHE A 209 -6.79 -15.15 2.74
N LYS A 210 -5.79 -14.61 2.03
CA LYS A 210 -5.05 -15.34 1.00
C LYS A 210 -3.57 -15.34 1.35
N TYR A 211 -2.94 -16.49 1.17
CA TYR A 211 -1.49 -16.65 1.25
C TYR A 211 -0.96 -17.18 -0.09
N ASN A 212 0.03 -16.50 -0.63
CA ASN A 212 0.73 -16.84 -1.84
C ASN A 212 2.03 -17.55 -1.48
N ALA A 213 2.08 -18.86 -1.69
CA ALA A 213 3.25 -19.70 -1.45
C ALA A 213 4.50 -19.35 -2.29
N ARG A 214 4.41 -18.41 -3.25
CA ARG A 214 5.50 -18.08 -4.16
C ARG A 214 6.59 -17.28 -3.45
N ASP A 215 7.75 -17.90 -3.31
CA ASP A 215 8.98 -17.26 -2.84
C ASP A 215 9.66 -16.44 -3.95
N GLU A 216 10.73 -15.73 -3.59
CA GLU A 216 11.47 -14.75 -4.40
C GLU A 216 12.16 -15.32 -5.65
N ALA A 217 11.87 -16.56 -6.04
CA ALA A 217 12.33 -17.22 -7.26
C ALA A 217 11.29 -18.16 -7.89
N GLY A 218 10.04 -18.13 -7.45
CA GLY A 218 8.96 -18.96 -7.98
C GLY A 218 8.89 -20.40 -7.45
N GLU A 219 9.74 -20.76 -6.48
CA GLU A 219 9.50 -21.94 -5.64
C GLU A 219 8.28 -21.72 -4.75
N ALA A 220 7.61 -22.80 -4.34
CA ALA A 220 6.36 -22.75 -3.61
C ALA A 220 6.49 -23.42 -2.23
N GLN A 221 6.61 -22.63 -1.16
CA GLN A 221 6.51 -23.11 0.22
C GLN A 221 5.11 -22.88 0.79
N GLY A 222 4.42 -23.97 1.13
CA GLY A 222 3.09 -23.93 1.72
C GLY A 222 3.09 -23.37 3.15
N LEU A 223 1.93 -22.90 3.61
CA LEU A 223 1.71 -22.61 5.03
C LEU A 223 1.96 -23.87 5.86
N THR A 224 3.01 -23.87 6.67
CA THR A 224 3.15 -24.84 7.76
C THR A 224 2.12 -24.48 8.85
N PRO A 225 1.21 -25.39 9.22
CA PRO A 225 0.43 -25.21 10.44
C PRO A 225 1.42 -25.12 11.61
N GLY A 226 1.21 -24.18 12.53
CA GLY A 226 1.92 -24.23 13.81
C GLY A 226 1.59 -25.57 14.48
N GLU A 227 2.61 -26.38 14.76
CA GLU A 227 2.44 -27.73 15.31
C GLU A 227 1.70 -27.68 16.65
N GLY A 228 0.40 -27.95 16.63
CA GLY A 228 -0.31 -28.52 17.78
C GLY A 228 -0.06 -30.02 17.80
N ASP A 229 0.31 -30.55 18.97
CA ASP A 229 0.64 -31.98 19.19
C ASP A 229 -0.49 -32.94 18.74
N ASP A 230 -1.72 -32.41 18.63
CA ASP A 230 -2.94 -33.02 18.13
C ASP A 230 -2.77 -33.77 16.79
N GLN A 231 -2.00 -33.22 15.85
CA GLN A 231 -1.90 -33.79 14.49
C GLN A 231 -0.95 -34.99 14.41
N LYS A 232 0.08 -35.07 15.28
CA LYS A 232 0.94 -36.27 15.39
C LYS A 232 0.19 -37.47 15.95
N ALA A 233 -0.77 -37.24 16.86
CA ALA A 233 -1.64 -38.29 17.39
C ALA A 233 -2.58 -38.88 16.32
N ALA A 234 -3.12 -38.04 15.42
CA ALA A 234 -4.00 -38.49 14.34
C ALA A 234 -3.28 -39.36 13.29
N SER A 235 -2.03 -39.03 12.94
CA SER A 235 -1.23 -39.83 12.00
C SER A 235 -0.74 -41.16 12.57
N ALA A 236 -0.64 -41.29 13.90
CA ALA A 236 -0.19 -42.51 14.56
C ALA A 236 -1.31 -43.57 14.74
N ALA A 237 -2.58 -43.20 14.51
CA ALA A 237 -3.73 -44.07 14.71
C ALA A 237 -4.13 -44.89 13.46
N GLN A 238 -3.35 -44.85 12.37
CA GLN A 238 -3.57 -45.63 11.16
C GLN A 238 -2.47 -46.67 10.91
N ASN A 239 -2.36 -47.64 11.81
CA ASN A 239 -1.79 -48.96 11.52
C ASN A 239 -2.62 -50.04 12.24
N PRO A 240 -3.33 -50.91 11.51
CA PRO A 240 -4.12 -51.98 12.11
C PRO A 240 -3.27 -53.26 12.23
N GLU A 241 -2.60 -53.44 13.37
CA GLU A 241 -1.98 -54.73 13.72
C GLU A 241 -2.48 -55.21 15.08
N ASP A 242 -3.05 -56.41 15.04
CA ASP A 242 -3.36 -57.38 16.09
C ASP A 242 -4.12 -56.95 17.37
N ILE A 243 -5.39 -57.36 17.40
CA ILE A 243 -6.22 -57.43 18.60
C ILE A 243 -5.84 -58.71 19.36
N GLU A 244 -5.04 -58.60 20.42
CA GLU A 244 -4.96 -59.66 21.43
C GLU A 244 -6.03 -59.45 22.53
N GLU A 245 -6.76 -60.53 22.78
CA GLU A 245 -7.87 -60.66 23.71
C GLU A 245 -7.35 -60.89 25.13
N TYR A 246 -7.70 -60.01 26.08
CA TYR A 246 -7.49 -60.26 27.52
C TYR A 246 -8.68 -59.78 28.36
N ASP A 247 -9.22 -60.72 29.13
CA ASP A 247 -10.36 -60.57 30.04
C ASP A 247 -9.96 -60.06 31.44
N GLU A 248 -10.98 -59.51 32.11
CA GLU A 248 -11.26 -59.48 33.55
C GLU A 248 -10.26 -58.92 34.61
N GLU A 249 -10.86 -58.11 35.48
CA GLU A 249 -10.55 -57.87 36.90
C GLU A 249 -9.11 -57.47 37.32
N THR A 250 -8.96 -56.19 37.67
CA THR A 250 -8.50 -55.84 39.03
C THR A 250 -8.86 -54.40 39.43
N SER A 251 -9.81 -54.27 40.37
CA SER A 251 -9.69 -53.23 41.43
C SER A 251 -8.48 -53.64 42.32
N ILE A 252 -7.79 -52.83 43.12
CA ILE A 252 -8.08 -51.65 43.96
C ILE A 252 -6.72 -50.89 44.13
N HIS A 253 -6.49 -49.77 44.84
CA HIS A 253 -7.16 -49.05 45.93
C HIS A 253 -6.84 -47.54 45.81
N MET A 254 -7.52 -46.68 46.58
CA MET A 254 -6.96 -45.41 47.07
C MET A 254 -6.38 -45.60 48.47
N ASP A 255 -5.20 -45.03 48.74
CA ASP A 255 -4.66 -44.80 50.08
C ASP A 255 -3.99 -43.41 50.13
N GLU A 256 -4.10 -42.72 51.27
CA GLU A 256 -3.70 -41.33 51.46
C GLU A 256 -2.41 -41.23 52.29
N SER A 257 -1.34 -40.60 51.76
CA SER A 257 -0.32 -39.80 52.48
C SER A 257 0.93 -39.55 51.63
N PRO A 258 1.76 -38.53 51.95
CA PRO A 258 1.47 -37.11 51.89
C PRO A 258 2.35 -36.41 50.82
N LEU A 259 2.30 -35.08 50.71
CA LEU A 259 3.04 -34.30 49.69
C LEU A 259 4.52 -34.71 49.56
N ARG A 260 4.88 -35.36 48.43
CA ARG A 260 6.26 -35.39 47.94
C ARG A 260 6.57 -34.06 47.26
N SER A 261 7.71 -33.46 47.62
CA SER A 261 8.14 -32.17 47.09
C SER A 261 8.25 -32.20 45.56
N LEU A 262 7.56 -31.26 44.91
CA LEU A 262 7.81 -30.92 43.52
C LEU A 262 9.29 -30.52 43.39
N LYS A 263 10.08 -31.32 42.67
CA LYS A 263 11.34 -30.82 42.12
C LYS A 263 10.99 -29.68 41.17
N PRO A 264 11.71 -28.54 41.20
CA PRO A 264 11.43 -27.46 40.28
C PRO A 264 11.54 -27.98 38.85
N LEU A 265 10.57 -27.60 38.00
CA LEU A 265 10.64 -27.86 36.57
C LEU A 265 11.99 -27.34 36.07
N GLN A 266 12.81 -28.25 35.54
CA GLN A 266 13.96 -27.86 34.74
C GLN A 266 13.42 -27.02 33.58
N LYS A 267 14.12 -25.93 33.26
CA LYS A 267 13.78 -25.12 32.08
C LYS A 267 13.65 -26.07 30.90
N GLN A 268 12.46 -26.13 30.30
CA GLN A 268 12.32 -26.80 29.02
C GLN A 268 13.32 -26.15 28.07
N ASP A 269 14.11 -27.00 27.40
CA ASP A 269 15.12 -26.56 26.47
C ASP A 269 14.50 -25.64 25.42
N LYS A 270 15.27 -24.65 24.98
CA LYS A 270 14.87 -23.86 23.82
C LYS A 270 14.63 -24.83 22.68
N VAL A 271 13.41 -24.82 22.13
CA VAL A 271 13.20 -25.36 20.79
C VAL A 271 14.07 -24.52 19.87
N GLU A 272 15.21 -25.09 19.47
CA GLU A 272 16.00 -24.56 18.37
C GLU A 272 15.10 -24.64 17.14
N LYS A 273 14.53 -23.50 16.75
CA LYS A 273 13.99 -23.34 15.41
C LYS A 273 15.13 -23.67 14.47
N GLN A 274 15.03 -24.78 13.75
CA GLN A 274 15.83 -24.98 12.56
C GLN A 274 15.52 -23.78 11.66
N GLU A 275 16.51 -22.92 11.45
CA GLU A 275 16.45 -21.94 10.37
C GLU A 275 16.47 -22.76 9.08
N GLU A 276 15.29 -23.02 8.52
CA GLU A 276 15.20 -23.50 7.14
C GLU A 276 15.99 -22.51 6.28
N GLU A 277 16.98 -23.02 5.53
CA GLU A 277 17.77 -22.19 4.63
C GLU A 277 16.81 -21.44 3.70
N LYS A 278 16.75 -20.11 3.84
CA LYS A 278 15.95 -19.24 2.97
C LYS A 278 16.51 -19.31 1.55
N LYS A 279 15.98 -20.27 0.78
CA LYS A 279 16.19 -20.40 -0.66
C LYS A 279 15.41 -19.30 -1.37
N GLY A 280 15.95 -18.86 -2.50
CA GLY A 280 15.45 -17.69 -3.20
C GLY A 280 16.38 -16.50 -3.04
N GLY A 281 16.52 -15.78 -4.13
CA GLY A 281 17.33 -14.59 -4.25
C GLY A 281 16.89 -13.77 -5.44
N VAL A 282 17.42 -12.56 -5.56
CA VAL A 282 17.08 -11.64 -6.64
C VAL A 282 18.38 -11.18 -7.30
N ILE A 283 18.37 -11.12 -8.63
CA ILE A 283 19.47 -10.63 -9.46
C ILE A 283 19.00 -9.45 -10.30
N ALA A 284 19.81 -8.40 -10.34
CA ALA A 284 19.64 -7.25 -11.23
C ALA A 284 20.89 -7.06 -12.09
N THR A 285 20.70 -6.59 -13.32
CA THR A 285 21.79 -6.22 -14.22
C THR A 285 21.96 -4.71 -14.27
N TYR A 286 23.19 -4.21 -14.36
CA TYR A 286 23.48 -2.79 -14.61
C TYR A 286 24.58 -2.61 -15.65
N HIS A 287 24.67 -1.41 -16.23
CA HIS A 287 25.74 -1.03 -17.16
C HIS A 287 26.86 -0.28 -16.42
N ASP A 288 28.08 -0.82 -16.41
CA ASP A 288 29.26 -0.03 -16.04
C ASP A 288 29.77 0.71 -17.28
N LEU A 289 29.62 2.04 -17.31
CA LEU A 289 30.06 2.84 -18.46
C LEU A 289 31.58 2.92 -18.63
N ARG A 290 32.36 2.64 -17.59
CA ARG A 290 33.82 2.70 -17.64
C ARG A 290 34.42 1.46 -18.29
N SER A 291 33.87 0.28 -18.03
CA SER A 291 34.24 -0.94 -18.76
C SER A 291 33.41 -1.12 -20.05
N GLY A 292 32.23 -0.52 -20.14
CA GLY A 292 31.25 -0.76 -21.20
C GLY A 292 30.52 -2.10 -21.04
N GLU A 293 30.70 -2.79 -19.92
CA GLU A 293 30.19 -4.14 -19.69
C GLU A 293 28.89 -4.13 -18.86
N LYS A 294 28.06 -5.16 -19.07
CA LYS A 294 26.97 -5.47 -18.15
C LYS A 294 27.52 -6.19 -16.93
N LYS A 295 27.13 -5.75 -15.74
CA LYS A 295 27.45 -6.37 -14.45
C LYS A 295 26.18 -6.80 -13.73
N GLU A 296 26.33 -7.71 -12.79
CA GLU A 296 25.23 -8.30 -12.02
C GLU A 296 25.38 -7.96 -10.53
N VAL A 297 24.27 -7.66 -9.87
CA VAL A 297 24.13 -7.63 -8.41
C VAL A 297 23.22 -8.78 -7.99
N LYS A 298 23.58 -9.50 -6.92
CA LYS A 298 22.85 -10.67 -6.40
C LYS A 298 22.65 -10.53 -4.90
N THR A 299 21.41 -10.74 -4.43
CA THR A 299 21.04 -10.83 -3.01
C THR A 299 20.27 -12.13 -2.76
N GLY A 300 20.49 -12.78 -1.61
CA GLY A 300 19.90 -14.08 -1.30
C GLY A 300 20.69 -15.26 -1.88
N GLN A 301 20.05 -16.42 -2.00
CA GLN A 301 20.66 -17.66 -2.49
C GLN A 301 19.94 -18.18 -3.75
N ALA A 302 20.60 -19.01 -4.55
CA ALA A 302 19.95 -19.63 -5.69
C ALA A 302 18.76 -20.52 -5.26
N PRO A 303 17.67 -20.62 -6.03
CA PRO A 303 17.45 -19.99 -7.35
C PRO A 303 17.23 -18.47 -7.27
N PHE A 304 17.58 -17.75 -8.35
CA PHE A 304 17.44 -16.29 -8.44
C PHE A 304 16.29 -15.86 -9.37
N HIS A 305 15.48 -14.88 -8.97
CA HIS A 305 14.61 -14.14 -9.87
C HIS A 305 15.37 -12.97 -10.51
N GLU A 306 15.38 -12.93 -11.84
CA GLU A 306 16.02 -11.86 -12.61
C GLU A 306 15.05 -10.69 -12.85
N LEU A 307 15.44 -9.49 -12.40
CA LEU A 307 14.72 -8.26 -12.70
C LEU A 307 14.83 -7.96 -14.20
N LYS A 308 13.67 -7.68 -14.82
CA LYS A 308 13.53 -7.59 -16.29
C LYS A 308 14.32 -6.48 -16.97
N TYR A 309 14.72 -5.45 -16.21
CA TYR A 309 15.35 -4.24 -16.74
C TYR A 309 16.80 -4.15 -16.29
N THR A 310 17.64 -3.54 -17.13
CA THR A 310 19.02 -3.21 -16.79
C THR A 310 19.07 -1.77 -16.26
N TYR A 311 19.73 -1.56 -15.12
CA TYR A 311 19.86 -0.28 -14.41
C TYR A 311 21.11 0.51 -14.84
N HIS A 312 21.18 1.81 -14.52
CA HIS A 312 22.27 2.67 -15.01
C HIS A 312 23.58 2.49 -14.24
N ASN A 313 23.53 2.07 -12.98
CA ASN A 313 24.68 1.92 -12.08
C ASN A 313 24.43 0.82 -11.02
N GLN A 314 25.40 0.60 -10.13
CA GLN A 314 25.27 -0.40 -9.07
C GLN A 314 24.22 0.01 -8.01
N SER A 315 24.10 1.30 -7.68
CA SER A 315 23.18 1.76 -6.64
C SER A 315 21.71 1.59 -7.00
N GLU A 316 21.29 1.92 -8.22
CA GLU A 316 19.94 1.67 -8.74
C GLU A 316 19.60 0.18 -8.75
N ALA A 317 20.54 -0.68 -9.17
CA ALA A 317 20.35 -2.14 -9.18
C ALA A 317 20.16 -2.70 -7.76
N VAL A 318 20.95 -2.21 -6.78
CA VAL A 318 20.80 -2.56 -5.36
C VAL A 318 19.47 -2.06 -4.79
N ALA A 319 19.06 -0.84 -5.16
CA ALA A 319 17.80 -0.25 -4.73
C ALA A 319 16.60 -1.06 -5.21
N ALA A 320 16.58 -1.38 -6.51
CA ALA A 320 15.51 -2.14 -7.14
C ALA A 320 15.41 -3.59 -6.62
N ILE A 321 16.55 -4.23 -6.30
CA ILE A 321 16.56 -5.52 -5.60
C ILE A 321 15.84 -5.41 -4.26
N ALA A 322 16.25 -4.47 -3.39
CA ALA A 322 15.64 -4.31 -2.07
C ALA A 322 14.15 -3.97 -2.15
N ALA A 323 13.76 -3.07 -3.06
CA ALA A 323 12.37 -2.70 -3.30
C ALA A 323 11.51 -3.89 -3.77
N TYR A 324 12.03 -4.71 -4.70
CA TYR A 324 11.35 -5.93 -5.15
C TYR A 324 11.20 -6.96 -4.01
N ARG A 325 12.25 -7.17 -3.21
CA ARG A 325 12.25 -8.10 -2.06
C ARG A 325 11.19 -7.68 -1.04
N ASN A 326 11.19 -6.42 -0.62
CA ASN A 326 10.20 -5.86 0.28
C ASN A 326 8.77 -5.96 -0.30
N GLN A 327 8.57 -5.68 -1.59
CA GLN A 327 7.26 -5.82 -2.25
C GLN A 327 6.80 -7.29 -2.30
N SER A 328 7.70 -8.22 -2.59
CA SER A 328 7.42 -9.66 -2.62
C SER A 328 6.99 -10.16 -1.23
N LEU A 329 7.73 -9.77 -0.18
CA LEU A 329 7.42 -10.10 1.21
C LEU A 329 6.05 -9.57 1.64
N ARG A 330 5.76 -8.27 1.42
CA ARG A 330 4.46 -7.66 1.72
C ARG A 330 3.30 -8.35 0.98
N GLY A 331 3.54 -8.76 -0.27
CA GLY A 331 2.56 -9.47 -1.12
C GLY A 331 2.37 -10.97 -0.84
N LYS A 332 3.13 -11.59 0.09
CA LYS A 332 2.97 -13.02 0.42
C LYS A 332 1.63 -13.34 1.06
N ALA A 333 1.00 -12.41 1.77
CA ALA A 333 -0.37 -12.58 2.22
C ALA A 333 -1.18 -11.29 2.12
N THR A 334 -2.48 -11.46 1.88
CA THR A 334 -3.46 -10.37 1.87
C THR A 334 -4.61 -10.73 2.78
N PHE A 335 -5.09 -9.76 3.53
CA PHE A 335 -6.31 -9.87 4.33
C PHE A 335 -7.26 -8.76 3.91
N SER A 336 -8.54 -9.08 3.73
CA SER A 336 -9.57 -8.06 3.57
C SER A 336 -10.75 -8.33 4.48
N CYS A 337 -11.46 -7.27 4.87
CA CYS A 337 -12.70 -7.39 5.61
C CYS A 337 -13.66 -6.24 5.31
N ASP A 338 -14.95 -6.56 5.38
CA ASP A 338 -16.03 -5.57 5.41
C ASP A 338 -16.54 -5.45 6.84
N MET A 339 -16.78 -4.24 7.30
CA MET A 339 -17.33 -3.97 8.62
C MET A 339 -18.34 -2.81 8.59
N GLY A 340 -19.09 -2.66 9.69
CA GLY A 340 -19.88 -1.46 9.93
C GLY A 340 -18.99 -0.23 9.90
N GLY A 341 -19.45 0.86 9.29
CA GLY A 341 -18.62 2.00 8.95
C GLY A 341 -17.85 2.58 10.14
N ASP A 342 -16.56 2.84 9.96
CA ASP A 342 -15.77 3.64 10.90
C ASP A 342 -14.98 4.69 10.11
N PRO A 343 -15.26 5.99 10.29
CA PRO A 343 -14.65 7.03 9.48
C PRO A 343 -13.18 7.29 9.85
N PHE A 344 -12.67 6.71 10.93
CA PHE A 344 -11.29 6.95 11.38
C PHE A 344 -10.25 5.99 10.75
N ILE A 345 -10.70 4.90 10.13
CA ILE A 345 -9.85 3.95 9.41
C ILE A 345 -9.40 4.58 8.09
N GLN A 346 -8.14 4.42 7.72
CA GLN A 346 -7.49 4.97 6.52
C GLN A 346 -6.49 3.98 5.94
N SER A 347 -6.02 4.26 4.73
CA SER A 347 -4.81 3.66 4.18
C SER A 347 -3.58 3.95 5.08
N GLU A 348 -2.55 3.12 4.92
CA GLU A 348 -1.26 3.17 5.64
C GLU A 348 -1.30 2.91 7.16
N MET A 349 -2.46 2.92 7.80
CA MET A 349 -2.62 2.57 9.22
C MET A 349 -2.23 1.10 9.50
N LYS A 350 -1.71 0.84 10.71
CA LYS A 350 -1.47 -0.52 11.20
C LYS A 350 -2.77 -1.11 11.73
N LEU A 351 -3.17 -2.27 11.23
CA LEU A 351 -4.33 -3.03 11.68
C LEU A 351 -3.86 -4.25 12.49
N ILE A 352 -4.54 -4.52 13.62
CA ILE A 352 -4.27 -5.66 14.49
C ILE A 352 -5.56 -6.44 14.74
N GLN A 353 -5.49 -7.77 14.58
CA GLN A 353 -6.55 -8.69 14.96
C GLN A 353 -6.48 -8.97 16.47
N ALA A 354 -7.48 -8.53 17.22
CA ALA A 354 -7.54 -8.62 18.68
C ALA A 354 -8.87 -9.25 19.16
N PRO A 355 -8.90 -10.55 19.51
CA PRO A 355 -7.81 -11.54 19.38
C PRO A 355 -7.52 -11.91 17.91
N PRO A 356 -6.41 -12.62 17.63
CA PRO A 356 -6.12 -13.15 16.30
C PRO A 356 -7.28 -13.99 15.78
N PHE A 357 -7.66 -13.84 14.51
CA PHE A 357 -8.87 -14.50 14.00
C PHE A 357 -8.64 -16.02 13.93
N ARG A 358 -7.47 -16.47 13.45
CA ARG A 358 -7.06 -17.90 13.47
C ARG A 358 -5.56 -18.01 13.79
N PRO A 359 -5.08 -19.09 14.42
CA PRO A 359 -3.67 -19.20 14.85
C PRO A 359 -2.61 -19.14 13.72
N TYR A 360 -3.02 -19.42 12.48
CA TYR A 360 -2.15 -19.41 11.28
C TYR A 360 -2.31 -18.13 10.43
N ILE A 361 -3.18 -17.20 10.84
CA ILE A 361 -3.33 -15.89 10.19
C ILE A 361 -2.48 -14.89 10.98
N PRO A 362 -1.56 -14.14 10.34
CA PRO A 362 -0.78 -13.11 11.00
C PRO A 362 -1.67 -12.09 11.74
N GLU A 363 -1.22 -11.64 12.90
CA GLU A 363 -2.02 -10.74 13.75
C GLU A 363 -1.99 -9.29 13.24
N GLN A 364 -0.93 -8.91 12.52
CA GLN A 364 -0.59 -7.53 12.16
C GLN A 364 -0.59 -7.32 10.64
N TRP A 365 -1.19 -6.22 10.23
CA TRP A 365 -1.51 -5.92 8.83
C TRP A 365 -1.27 -4.44 8.53
N ARG A 366 -0.87 -4.13 7.30
CA ARG A 366 -0.81 -2.76 6.78
C ARG A 366 -2.04 -2.53 5.94
N ILE A 367 -2.83 -1.50 6.26
CA ILE A 367 -3.98 -1.14 5.41
C ILE A 367 -3.45 -0.53 4.11
N LYS A 368 -3.91 -1.07 2.98
CA LYS A 368 -3.53 -0.67 1.62
C LYS A 368 -4.61 0.16 0.94
N SER A 369 -5.88 -0.20 1.11
CA SER A 369 -7.01 0.53 0.57
C SER A 369 -8.17 0.49 1.56
N VAL A 370 -8.88 1.60 1.69
CA VAL A 370 -10.10 1.71 2.49
C VAL A 370 -11.21 2.29 1.63
N LYS A 371 -12.32 1.57 1.56
CA LYS A 371 -13.53 2.01 0.88
C LYS A 371 -14.62 2.27 1.90
N HIS A 372 -14.95 3.54 2.10
CA HIS A 372 -16.10 3.96 2.88
C HIS A 372 -17.31 4.11 1.95
N ARG A 373 -18.38 3.37 2.20
CA ARG A 373 -19.60 3.42 1.40
C ARG A 373 -20.80 3.77 2.28
N LEU A 374 -21.47 4.87 1.97
CA LEU A 374 -22.77 5.23 2.53
C LEU A 374 -23.84 4.97 1.47
N ASP A 375 -24.83 4.15 1.80
CA ASP A 375 -25.85 3.67 0.87
C ASP A 375 -27.24 3.75 1.55
N THR A 376 -28.26 4.14 0.79
CA THR A 376 -29.66 4.20 1.27
C THR A 376 -30.22 2.86 1.73
N GLN A 377 -29.74 1.75 1.17
CA GLN A 377 -30.15 0.39 1.52
C GLN A 377 -29.11 -0.29 2.43
N GLY A 378 -27.83 -0.10 2.15
CA GLY A 378 -26.72 -0.76 2.86
C GLY A 378 -26.29 -0.09 4.18
N GLY A 379 -26.73 1.15 4.44
CA GLY A 379 -26.24 1.94 5.56
C GLY A 379 -24.80 2.44 5.33
N TYR A 380 -24.02 2.59 6.41
CA TYR A 380 -22.61 2.96 6.31
C TYR A 380 -21.74 1.73 6.57
N THR A 381 -20.93 1.35 5.58
CA THR A 381 -19.94 0.27 5.66
C THR A 381 -18.53 0.79 5.41
N THR A 382 -17.53 0.01 5.81
CA THR A 382 -16.13 0.23 5.49
C THR A 382 -15.49 -1.08 5.11
N SER A 383 -15.01 -1.17 3.87
CA SER A 383 -14.25 -2.30 3.34
C SER A 383 -12.76 -1.96 3.41
N ILE A 384 -11.96 -2.89 3.91
CA ILE A 384 -10.54 -2.71 4.19
C ILE A 384 -9.76 -3.78 3.43
N GLU A 385 -8.78 -3.37 2.64
CA GLU A 385 -7.79 -4.27 2.02
C GLU A 385 -6.43 -4.07 2.67
N CYS A 386 -5.76 -5.17 3.04
CA CYS A 386 -4.48 -5.18 3.74
C CYS A 386 -3.45 -6.09 3.08
N GLU A 387 -2.19 -5.71 3.24
CA GLU A 387 -0.98 -6.50 2.95
C GLU A 387 -0.21 -6.78 4.26
N LEU A 388 0.76 -7.70 4.22
CA LEU A 388 1.53 -8.05 5.42
C LEU A 388 2.29 -6.85 5.98
N PHE A 389 2.20 -6.66 7.30
CA PHE A 389 3.05 -5.72 8.03
C PHE A 389 4.37 -6.41 8.39
N ASP A 390 5.41 -6.22 7.58
CA ASP A 390 6.76 -6.69 7.89
C ASP A 390 7.55 -5.60 8.63
N GLU A 391 7.97 -5.88 9.87
CA GLU A 391 8.80 -4.95 10.66
C GLU A 391 10.30 -4.99 10.26
N ALA A 392 10.72 -5.99 9.47
CA ALA A 392 12.11 -6.24 9.10
C ALA A 392 12.40 -5.99 7.61
N GLN A 393 11.81 -4.93 7.05
CA GLN A 393 12.03 -4.51 5.65
C GLN A 393 13.49 -4.09 5.40
N GLU A 394 14.02 -4.42 4.21
CA GLU A 394 15.35 -3.97 3.79
C GLU A 394 15.36 -2.45 3.62
N ASN A 395 16.28 -1.78 4.30
CA ASN A 395 16.41 -0.32 4.23
C ASN A 395 17.12 0.06 2.92
N THR A 396 16.34 0.20 1.85
CA THR A 396 16.81 0.50 0.48
C THR A 396 17.80 1.67 0.43
N ALA A 397 17.51 2.76 1.15
CA ALA A 397 18.41 3.92 1.23
C ALA A 397 19.77 3.59 1.89
N GLN A 398 19.77 2.75 2.94
CA GLN A 398 21.01 2.29 3.57
C GLN A 398 21.78 1.33 2.65
N ASN A 399 21.08 0.43 1.96
CA ASN A 399 21.68 -0.49 0.99
C ASN A 399 22.37 0.27 -0.16
N VAL A 400 21.74 1.33 -0.65
CA VAL A 400 22.36 2.29 -1.60
C VAL A 400 23.63 2.92 -1.01
N THR A 401 23.60 3.45 0.22
CA THR A 401 24.83 4.02 0.83
C THR A 401 25.91 2.99 1.17
N ASN A 402 25.59 1.69 1.13
CA ASN A 402 26.51 0.59 1.37
C ASN A 402 27.13 0.04 0.07
N THR A 403 26.73 0.52 -1.12
CA THR A 403 27.51 0.24 -2.34
C THR A 403 28.91 0.83 -2.19
N THR A 404 29.89 0.29 -2.92
CA THR A 404 31.16 1.01 -3.08
C THR A 404 30.88 2.11 -4.09
N PRO A 405 30.81 3.41 -3.71
CA PRO A 405 30.36 4.43 -4.63
C PRO A 405 31.38 4.52 -5.77
N ASP A 406 30.92 4.21 -6.97
CA ASP A 406 31.68 4.54 -8.17
C ASP A 406 31.55 6.05 -8.44
N LYS A 407 32.07 6.52 -9.58
CA LYS A 407 31.91 7.94 -9.94
C LYS A 407 30.49 8.29 -10.37
N ASP A 408 29.71 7.31 -10.79
CA ASP A 408 28.34 7.47 -11.28
C ASP A 408 27.34 7.57 -10.10
N ASP A 409 27.70 7.05 -8.93
CA ASP A 409 27.05 7.25 -7.62
C ASP A 409 27.40 8.61 -6.95
N THR A 410 28.19 9.47 -7.62
CA THR A 410 28.59 10.80 -7.11
C THR A 410 28.29 11.91 -8.10
N ILE A 411 28.08 13.14 -7.62
CA ILE A 411 27.93 14.31 -8.50
C ILE A 411 29.31 14.64 -9.11
N ASP A 412 29.42 14.61 -10.44
CA ASP A 412 30.62 15.07 -11.15
C ASP A 412 30.56 16.59 -11.39
N ASP A 413 31.42 17.33 -10.69
CA ASP A 413 31.58 18.79 -10.83
C ASP A 413 31.97 19.24 -12.26
N ASN A 414 32.39 18.32 -13.14
CA ASN A 414 32.77 18.59 -14.53
C ASN A 414 31.70 18.15 -15.55
N ALA A 415 30.55 17.64 -15.11
CA ALA A 415 29.46 17.28 -16.00
C ALA A 415 28.96 18.52 -16.78
N PRO A 416 28.66 18.41 -18.08
CA PRO A 416 28.11 19.53 -18.85
C PRO A 416 26.80 20.04 -18.21
N PRO A 417 26.66 21.36 -17.97
CA PRO A 417 25.40 21.92 -17.51
C PRO A 417 24.36 21.80 -18.63
N HIS A 418 23.34 20.97 -18.40
CA HIS A 418 22.28 20.62 -19.35
C HIS A 418 22.80 19.84 -20.58
N ALA A 419 22.60 18.52 -20.58
CA ALA A 419 22.97 17.64 -21.69
C ALA A 419 22.04 17.77 -22.93
N TYR A 420 21.17 18.78 -22.96
CA TYR A 420 20.25 19.07 -24.05
C TYR A 420 20.61 20.42 -24.70
N ASP A 421 21.13 20.35 -25.92
CA ASP A 421 21.05 21.48 -26.84
C ASP A 421 19.69 21.40 -27.53
N GLU A 422 18.81 22.36 -27.28
CA GLU A 422 17.44 22.38 -27.84
C GLU A 422 17.43 22.59 -29.37
N GLY A 423 18.60 22.84 -30.00
CA GLY A 423 18.72 23.21 -31.41
C GLY A 423 18.80 22.09 -32.45
N GLU A 424 19.36 20.92 -32.13
CA GLU A 424 19.73 19.90 -33.14
C GLU A 424 19.17 18.50 -32.83
N GLY A 425 17.98 18.18 -33.37
CA GLY A 425 17.43 16.82 -33.26
C GLY A 425 15.99 16.60 -33.75
N VAL A 426 15.20 17.66 -33.96
CA VAL A 426 13.83 17.53 -34.47
C VAL A 426 13.84 17.20 -35.95
N ILE A 427 13.77 15.90 -36.26
CA ILE A 427 13.55 15.42 -37.64
C ILE A 427 12.11 15.71 -38.02
N HIS A 428 11.87 16.84 -38.68
CA HIS A 428 10.61 17.08 -39.36
C HIS A 428 10.46 16.08 -40.51
N MET A 429 9.66 15.04 -40.28
CA MET A 429 9.14 14.18 -41.34
C MET A 429 8.16 15.02 -42.15
N GLU A 430 8.66 15.70 -43.19
CA GLU A 430 7.81 16.37 -44.18
C GLU A 430 6.90 15.32 -44.80
N GLY A 431 5.58 15.50 -44.63
CA GLY A 431 4.60 14.61 -45.26
C GLY A 431 4.62 14.84 -46.76
N GLU A 432 4.80 13.78 -47.53
CA GLU A 432 4.61 13.84 -48.99
C GLU A 432 3.14 14.22 -49.28
N ASP A 433 2.93 15.38 -49.90
CA ASP A 433 1.61 15.80 -50.39
C ASP A 433 1.09 14.79 -51.43
N THR A 434 -0.04 14.14 -51.13
CA THR A 434 -0.77 13.20 -52.02
C THR A 434 -2.01 13.83 -52.65
#